data_AF-A0A6B0VT70-F1
#
_entry.id   AF-A0A6B0VT70-F1
#
_cell.length_a   1.000
_cell.length_b   1.000
_cell.length_c   1.000
_cell.angle_alpha   90.00
_cell.angle_beta   90.00
_cell.angle_gamma   90.00
#
_symmetry.space_group_name_H-M   'P 1'
#
loop_
_entity.id
_entity.type
_entity.pdbx_description
1 polymer ?
#
loop_
_entity_poly.entity_id
_entity_poly.type
_entity_poly.pdbx_seq_one_letter_code
_entity_poly.pdbx_strand_id
1 'polypeptide(L)' 'MSRRAFDAEIPLDLAVNLIPLAIIVFFVALFAVVNPWGVAPLQSAVQFAILLSMIVLLGLVTYLAARVIEGDERTRHD' A
#
# COMPACT_ATOMS: atom_id res chain seq x y z
N MET A 1 29.60 -4.50 4.95
CA MET A 1 28.32 -4.13 5.56
C MET A 1 27.81 -5.32 6.38
N SER A 2 27.43 -5.11 7.65
CA SER A 2 26.96 -6.17 8.57
C SER A 2 25.66 -6.80 8.05
N ARG A 3 25.57 -8.14 8.04
CA ARG A 3 24.40 -8.92 7.55
C ARG A 3 23.05 -8.45 8.13
N ARG A 4 23.04 -7.81 9.30
CA ARG A 4 21.83 -7.27 9.96
C ARG A 4 21.17 -6.09 9.25
N ALA A 5 21.91 -5.31 8.47
CA ALA A 5 21.32 -4.20 7.71
C ALA A 5 20.46 -4.74 6.55
N PHE A 6 20.90 -5.84 5.92
CA PHE A 6 20.24 -6.45 4.78
C PHE A 6 18.91 -7.14 5.18
N ASP A 7 18.86 -7.79 6.35
CA ASP A 7 17.66 -8.48 6.84
C ASP A 7 16.51 -7.53 7.24
N ALA A 8 16.80 -6.26 7.52
CA ALA A 8 15.80 -5.27 7.93
C ALA A 8 15.30 -4.39 6.77
N GLU A 9 16.10 -4.24 5.70
CA GLU A 9 15.81 -3.35 4.58
C GLU A 9 14.57 -3.81 3.80
N ILE A 10 14.49 -5.12 3.50
CA ILE A 10 13.38 -5.75 2.78
C ILE A 10 12.03 -5.60 3.53
N PRO A 11 11.90 -5.99 4.81
CA PRO A 11 10.65 -5.80 5.54
C PRO A 11 10.35 -4.32 5.81
N LEU A 12 11.37 -3.45 5.92
CA LEU A 12 11.17 -2.01 6.07
C LEU A 12 10.56 -1.40 4.80
N ASP A 13 11.07 -1.76 3.62
CA ASP A 13 10.57 -1.30 2.31
C ASP A 13 9.11 -1.75 2.06
N LEU A 14 8.77 -2.97 2.48
CA LEU A 14 7.39 -3.43 2.40
C LEU A 14 6.49 -2.72 3.41
N ALA A 15 6.98 -2.47 4.63
CA ALA A 15 6.24 -1.77 5.67
C ALA A 15 5.97 -0.30 5.31
N VAL A 16 6.91 0.42 4.68
CA VAL A 16 6.70 1.83 4.28
C VAL A 16 5.61 1.98 3.22
N ASN A 17 5.30 0.94 2.45
CA ASN A 17 4.15 0.94 1.52
C ASN A 17 2.87 0.37 2.16
N LEU A 18 3.00 -0.65 3.01
CA LEU A 18 1.86 -1.31 3.65
C LEU A 18 1.16 -0.41 4.67
N ILE A 19 1.92 0.39 5.44
CA ILE A 19 1.34 1.29 6.45
C ILE A 19 0.47 2.37 5.79
N PRO A 20 0.93 3.13 4.78
CA PRO A 20 0.07 4.07 4.05
C PRO A 20 -1.14 3.39 3.42
N LEU A 21 -0.97 2.19 2.83
CA LEU A 21 -2.08 1.43 2.25
C LEU A 21 -3.16 1.12 3.31
N ALA A 22 -2.75 0.64 4.48
CA ALA A 22 -3.66 0.33 5.59
C ALA A 22 -4.40 1.57 6.08
N ILE A 23 -3.71 2.70 6.22
CA ILE A 23 -4.31 3.98 6.63
C ILE A 23 -5.38 4.42 5.62
N ILE A 24 -5.06 4.41 4.32
CA ILE A 24 -6.00 4.86 3.29
C ILE A 24 -7.23 3.93 3.25
N VAL A 25 -7.03 2.61 3.29
CA VAL A 25 -8.14 1.64 3.32
C VAL A 25 -9.03 1.86 4.53
N PHE A 26 -8.43 2.07 5.71
CA PHE A 26 -9.17 2.33 6.95
C PHE A 26 -10.06 3.57 6.82
N PHE A 27 -9.50 4.70 6.37
CA PHE A 27 -10.28 5.94 6.26
C PHE A 27 -11.28 5.92 5.12
N VAL A 28 -10.99 5.26 4.00
CA VAL A 28 -11.97 5.04 2.93
C VAL A 28 -13.16 4.26 3.45
N ALA A 29 -12.93 3.15 4.17
CA ALA A 29 -14.00 2.36 4.77
C ALA A 29 -14.77 3.15 5.83
N LEU A 30 -14.07 3.86 6.72
CA LEU A 30 -14.67 4.68 7.76
C LEU A 30 -15.60 5.74 7.18
N PHE A 31 -15.13 6.52 6.19
CA PHE A 31 -15.90 7.60 5.61
C PHE A 31 -16.95 7.16 4.58
N ALA A 32 -16.85 5.93 4.06
CA ALA A 32 -17.94 5.31 3.31
C ALA A 32 -19.16 5.02 4.20
N VAL A 33 -18.94 4.73 5.49
CA VAL A 33 -20.01 4.41 6.45
C VAL A 33 -20.44 5.65 7.25
N VAL A 34 -19.47 6.44 7.73
CA VAL A 34 -19.66 7.59 8.60
C VAL A 34 -19.16 8.84 7.89
N ASN A 35 -20.05 9.56 7.23
CA ASN A 35 -19.70 10.82 6.56
C ASN A 35 -20.29 12.03 7.33
N PRO A 36 -19.46 12.76 8.11
CA PRO A 36 -19.91 13.93 8.86
C PRO A 36 -20.08 15.20 8.00
N TRP A 37 -19.65 15.19 6.74
CA TRP A 37 -19.64 16.37 5.86
C TRP A 37 -20.78 16.35 4.80
N GLY A 38 -21.64 15.33 4.83
CA GLY A 38 -22.73 15.15 3.87
C GLY A 38 -22.27 14.50 2.56
N VAL A 39 -23.25 14.04 1.75
CA VAL A 39 -22.99 13.31 0.50
C VAL A 39 -23.33 14.19 -0.69
N ALA A 40 -22.30 14.70 -1.37
CA ALA A 40 -22.44 15.42 -2.63
C ALA A 40 -21.91 14.51 -3.75
N PRO A 41 -22.77 13.99 -4.66
CA PRO A 41 -22.41 12.84 -5.51
C PRO A 41 -21.14 13.03 -6.34
N LEU A 42 -20.96 14.20 -6.95
CA LEU A 42 -19.79 14.47 -7.79
C LEU A 42 -18.50 14.56 -6.94
N GLN A 43 -18.54 15.31 -5.85
CA GLN A 43 -17.40 15.51 -4.96
C GLN A 43 -16.98 14.19 -4.30
N SER A 44 -17.94 13.44 -3.77
CA SER A 44 -17.69 12.13 -3.17
C SER A 44 -17.15 11.14 -4.19
N ALA A 45 -17.71 11.10 -5.41
CA ALA A 45 -17.21 10.21 -6.47
C ALA A 45 -15.75 10.54 -6.84
N VAL A 46 -15.42 11.82 -7.04
CA VAL A 46 -14.05 12.24 -7.37
C VAL A 46 -13.09 11.92 -6.21
N GLN A 47 -13.47 12.22 -4.97
CA GLN A 47 -12.68 11.90 -3.79
C GLN A 47 -12.38 10.41 -3.69
N PHE A 48 -13.41 9.55 -3.75
CA PHE A 48 -13.23 8.11 -3.67
C PHE A 48 -12.48 7.56 -4.87
N ALA A 49 -12.70 8.07 -6.09
CA ALA A 49 -11.93 7.65 -7.27
C ALA A 49 -10.43 7.91 -7.09
N ILE A 50 -10.05 9.07 -6.57
CA ILE A 50 -8.66 9.40 -6.27
C ILE A 50 -8.10 8.43 -5.23
N LEU A 51 -8.78 8.23 -4.10
CA LEU A 51 -8.29 7.36 -3.02
C LEU A 51 -8.20 5.88 -3.46
N LEU A 52 -9.20 5.38 -4.17
CA LEU A 52 -9.20 4.01 -4.70
C LEU A 52 -8.10 3.82 -5.74
N SER A 53 -7.83 4.82 -6.59
CA SER A 53 -6.71 4.75 -7.53
C SER A 53 -5.36 4.65 -6.80
N MET A 54 -5.20 5.37 -5.68
CA MET A 54 -3.99 5.29 -4.85
C MET A 54 -3.85 3.93 -4.18
N ILE A 55 -4.95 3.37 -3.65
CA ILE A 55 -4.96 2.00 -3.09
C ILE A 55 -4.50 1.00 -4.15
N VAL A 56 -5.07 1.07 -5.35
CA VAL A 56 -4.74 0.14 -6.45
C VAL A 56 -3.28 0.29 -6.88
N LEU A 57 -2.82 1.51 -7.14
CA LEU A 57 -1.45 1.76 -7.60
C LEU A 57 -0.42 1.38 -6.53
N LEU A 58 -0.64 1.76 -5.27
CA LEU A 58 0.28 1.44 -4.19
C LEU A 58 0.29 -0.07 -3.92
N GLY A 59 -0.87 -0.72 -3.90
CA GLY A 59 -0.97 -2.17 -3.77
C GLY A 59 -0.26 -2.91 -4.91
N LEU A 60 -0.39 -2.43 -6.15
CA LEU A 60 0.30 -2.99 -7.31
C LEU A 60 1.82 -2.86 -7.16
N VAL A 61 2.33 -1.66 -6.84
CA VAL A 61 3.78 -1.44 -6.65
C VAL A 61 4.31 -2.31 -5.51
N THR A 62 3.58 -2.38 -4.39
CA THR A 62 3.93 -3.22 -3.24
C THR A 62 4.02 -4.70 -3.62
N TYR A 63 3.04 -5.20 -4.38
CA TYR A 63 3.03 -6.57 -4.88
C TYR A 63 4.19 -6.85 -5.84
N LEU A 64 4.46 -5.94 -6.77
CA LEU A 64 5.57 -6.06 -7.70
C LEU A 64 6.91 -6.09 -6.96
N ALA A 65 7.09 -5.22 -5.96
CA ALA A 65 8.29 -5.21 -5.13
C ALA A 65 8.49 -6.54 -4.40
N ALA A 66 7.44 -7.04 -3.72
CA ALA A 66 7.48 -8.34 -3.03
C ALA A 66 7.83 -9.49 -3.99
N ARG A 67 7.26 -9.49 -5.20
CA ARG A 67 7.52 -10.53 -6.20
C ARG A 67 8.95 -10.50 -6.74
N VAL A 68 9.54 -9.32 -6.91
CA VAL A 68 10.94 -9.17 -7.32
C VAL A 68 11.86 -9.72 -6.23
N ILE A 69 11.58 -9.40 -4.96
CA ILE A 69 12.35 -9.89 -3.80
C ILE A 69 12.33 -11.43 -3.74
N GLU A 70 11.15 -12.06 -3.85
CA GLU A 70 11.03 -13.52 -3.86
C GLU A 70 11.78 -14.20 -5.02
N GLY A 71 11.96 -13.49 -6.14
CA GLY A 71 12.71 -13.98 -7.30
C GLY A 71 14.22 -13.97 -7.06
N ASP A 72 14.74 -12.88 -6.48
CA ASP A 72 16.15 -12.73 -6.13
C ASP A 72 16.60 -13.70 -5.02
N GLU A 73 15.72 -14.01 -4.06
CA GLU A 73 16.02 -15.01 -3.03
C GLU A 73 16.15 -16.43 -3.59
N ARG A 74 15.33 -16.79 -4.60
CA ARG A 74 15.37 -18.12 -5.23
C ARG A 74 16.63 -18.32 -6.07
N THR A 75 17.03 -17.34 -6.87
CA THR A 75 18.21 -17.44 -7.76
C THR A 75 19.55 -17.45 -7.01
N ARG A 76 19.58 -16.96 -5.76
CA ARG A 76 20.79 -16.93 -4.93
C ARG A 76 21.07 -18.26 -4.22
N HIS A 77 20.09 -19.17 -4.16
CA HIS A 77 20.16 -20.41 -3.40
C HIS A 77 20.36 -21.67 -4.26
N ASP A 78 20.41 -21.51 -5.59
CA ASP A 78 20.81 -22.49 -6.60
C ASP A 78 22.26 -22.24 -7.07
#